data_AF-X1NJN6-F1
#
_entry.id   AF-X1NJN6-F1
#
_cell.length_a   1.000
_cell.length_b   1.000
_cell.length_c   1.000
_cell.angle_alpha   90.00
_cell.angle_beta   90.00
_cell.angle_gamma   90.00
#
_symmetry.space_group_name_H-M   'P 1'
#
loop_
_entity.id
_entity.type
_entity.pdbx_description
1 polymer ?
#
loop_
_entity_poly.entity_id
_entity_poly.type
_entity_poly.pdbx_seq_one_letter_code
_entity_poly.pdbx_strand_id
1 'polypeptide(L)'
;MDVSCIVLAGGKGLRLGHDKVLEIIGNRSLLQRVIDGLSFLNSDIIIVTATKQTFSQSIDYPKLRIVTDIYPGKGSLGGIFSGLAASDSSYNLAVACDMPFLNQALLRYMIQIS
;
A
#
# COMPACT_ATOMS: atom_id res chain seq x y z
N MET A 1 4.99 -19.43 -2.04
CA MET A 1 3.80 -18.84 -2.67
C MET A 1 4.20 -17.53 -3.29
N ASP A 2 3.70 -17.24 -4.48
CA ASP A 2 3.83 -15.89 -5.03
C ASP A 2 2.76 -15.01 -4.36
N VAL A 3 3.15 -13.91 -3.73
CA VAL A 3 2.24 -13.03 -2.98
C VAL A 3 2.54 -11.60 -3.40
N SER A 4 1.54 -10.84 -3.83
CA SER A 4 1.71 -9.41 -4.05
C SER A 4 1.20 -8.62 -2.84
N CYS A 5 1.73 -7.41 -2.65
CA CYS A 5 1.33 -6.51 -1.59
C CYS A 5 0.51 -5.36 -2.18
N ILE A 6 -0.67 -5.11 -1.60
CA ILE A 6 -1.52 -3.98 -1.96
C ILE A 6 -1.45 -2.97 -0.83
N VAL A 7 -0.90 -1.78 -1.11
CA VAL A 7 -0.87 -0.66 -0.17
C VAL A 7 -1.99 0.30 -0.52
N LEU A 8 -3.00 0.36 0.33
CA LEU A 8 -4.12 1.29 0.21
C LEU A 8 -3.67 2.68 0.67
N ALA A 9 -3.31 3.50 -0.30
CA ALA A 9 -2.98 4.92 -0.13
C ALA A 9 -4.14 5.84 -0.57
N GLY A 10 -5.33 5.28 -0.75
CA GLY A 10 -6.56 6.01 -1.04
C GLY A 10 -7.23 6.49 0.24
N GLY A 11 -7.69 7.74 0.26
CA GLY A 11 -8.45 8.28 1.36
C GLY A 11 -8.54 9.79 1.26
N LYS A 12 -9.63 10.39 1.76
CA LYS A 12 -9.84 11.84 1.66
C LYS A 12 -9.03 12.66 2.68
N GLY A 13 -8.24 12.03 3.55
CA GLY A 13 -7.44 12.74 4.57
C GLY A 13 -8.27 13.61 5.54
N LEU A 14 -9.60 13.49 5.57
CA LEU A 14 -10.53 14.48 6.12
C LEU A 14 -10.31 14.81 7.61
N ARG A 15 -9.73 13.87 8.36
CA ARG A 15 -9.44 14.06 9.79
C ARG A 15 -8.16 14.85 10.04
N LEU A 16 -7.21 14.82 9.11
CA LEU A 16 -5.94 15.54 9.20
C LEU A 16 -5.97 16.88 8.45
N GLY A 17 -6.87 17.03 7.48
CA GLY A 17 -7.04 18.27 6.70
C GLY A 17 -6.09 18.39 5.51
N HIS A 18 -5.15 17.45 5.36
CA HIS A 18 -4.20 17.36 4.25
C HIS A 18 -3.93 15.90 3.86
N ASP A 19 -3.16 15.70 2.77
CA ASP A 19 -2.90 14.39 2.19
C ASP A 19 -2.00 13.52 3.08
N LYS A 20 -2.62 12.60 3.83
CA LYS A 20 -1.98 11.75 4.86
C LYS A 20 -0.84 10.89 4.30
N VAL A 21 -0.89 10.55 3.01
CA VAL A 21 0.07 9.63 2.38
C VAL A 21 1.50 10.18 2.42
N LEU A 22 1.64 11.50 2.36
CA LEU A 22 2.92 12.21 2.41
C LEU A 22 3.29 12.71 3.80
N GLU A 23 2.50 12.38 4.83
CA GLU A 23 2.81 12.79 6.19
C GLU A 23 4.15 12.21 6.63
N ILE A 24 5.04 13.07 7.12
CA ILE A 24 6.40 12.73 7.49
C ILE A 24 6.46 12.52 9.00
N ILE A 25 6.87 11.32 9.42
CA ILE A 25 7.23 11.03 10.81
C ILE A 25 8.74 10.88 10.89
N GLY A 26 9.41 11.84 11.55
CA GLY A 26 10.88 11.92 11.55
C GLY A 26 11.39 12.29 10.16
N ASN A 27 12.15 11.39 9.52
CA ASN A 27 12.77 11.62 8.21
C ASN A 27 12.14 10.78 7.08
N ARG A 28 11.02 10.10 7.34
CA ARG A 28 10.36 9.21 6.36
C ARG A 28 8.86 9.44 6.34
N SER A 29 8.27 9.38 5.16
CA SER A 29 6.81 9.39 5.01
C SER A 29 6.19 8.11 5.58
N LEU A 30 4.90 8.19 5.94
CA LEU A 30 4.12 7.01 6.33
C LEU A 30 4.17 5.92 5.25
N LEU A 31 3.99 6.32 3.98
CA LEU A 31 4.07 5.41 2.85
C LEU A 31 5.43 4.71 2.74
N GLN A 32 6.54 5.45 2.88
CA GLN A 32 7.89 4.87 2.84
C GLN A 32 8.06 3.82 3.95
N ARG A 33 7.60 4.11 5.17
CA ARG A 33 7.70 3.18 6.30
C ARG A 33 6.92 1.88 6.07
N VAL A 34 5.73 1.99 5.47
CA VAL A 34 4.92 0.83 5.10
C VAL A 34 5.65 -0.02 4.05
N ILE A 35 6.21 0.60 3.02
CA ILE A 35 6.95 -0.10 1.95
C ILE A 35 8.20 -0.79 2.50
N ASP A 36 8.98 -0.08 3.33
CA ASP A 36 10.13 -0.66 4.03
C ASP A 36 9.70 -1.87 4.87
N GLY A 37 8.54 -1.78 5.54
CA GLY A 37 7.94 -2.84 6.34
C GLY A 37 7.50 -4.07 5.54
N LEU A 38 7.25 -3.93 4.22
CA LEU A 38 6.88 -5.00 3.30
C LEU A 38 8.06 -5.55 2.50
N SER A 39 9.19 -4.84 2.48
CA SER A 39 10.38 -5.18 1.67
C SER A 39 10.89 -6.61 1.88
N PHE A 40 10.69 -7.18 3.08
CA PHE A 40 11.10 -8.55 3.43
C PHE A 40 10.45 -9.63 2.55
N LEU A 41 9.35 -9.31 1.85
CA LEU A 41 8.64 -10.22 0.96
C LEU A 41 9.28 -10.30 -0.43
N ASN A 42 10.14 -9.35 -0.82
CA ASN A 42 10.75 -9.26 -2.15
C ASN A 42 9.75 -9.43 -3.31
N SER A 43 8.55 -8.89 -3.10
CA SER A 43 7.35 -9.12 -3.90
C SER A 43 6.88 -7.84 -4.58
N ASP A 44 5.97 -7.96 -5.54
CA ASP A 44 5.34 -6.78 -6.16
C ASP A 44 4.57 -5.97 -5.11
N ILE A 45 4.79 -4.65 -5.10
CA ILE A 45 4.06 -3.71 -4.27
C ILE A 45 3.21 -2.81 -5.17
N ILE A 46 1.89 -2.88 -4.99
CA ILE A 46 0.89 -2.11 -5.72
C ILE A 46 0.32 -1.06 -4.78
N ILE A 47 0.61 0.20 -5.02
CA ILE A 47 0.07 1.33 -4.27
C ILE A 47 -1.21 1.81 -4.96
N VAL A 48 -2.33 1.75 -4.27
CA VAL A 48 -3.63 2.18 -4.78
C VAL A 48 -3.95 3.58 -4.26
N THR A 49 -4.11 4.55 -5.17
CA THR A 49 -4.39 5.95 -4.85
C THR A 49 -5.79 6.36 -5.29
N ALA A 50 -6.44 7.29 -4.59
CA ALA A 50 -7.81 7.72 -4.91
C ALA A 50 -7.89 8.56 -6.20
N THR A 51 -6.82 9.27 -6.54
CA THR A 51 -6.66 10.06 -7.77
C THR A 51 -5.30 9.76 -8.37
N LYS A 52 -5.04 10.24 -9.60
CA LYS A 52 -3.70 10.18 -10.18
C LYS A 52 -2.75 10.99 -9.29
N GLN A 53 -1.95 10.27 -8.52
CA GLN A 53 -0.90 10.83 -7.68
C GLN A 53 0.43 10.31 -8.19
N THR A 54 1.42 11.19 -8.18
CA THR A 54 2.81 10.82 -8.41
C THR A 54 3.51 10.99 -7.07
N PHE A 55 3.97 9.89 -6.49
CA PHE A 55 4.91 9.98 -5.38
C PHE A 55 6.23 10.45 -5.97
N SER A 56 6.82 11.49 -5.38
CA SER A 56 8.20 11.89 -5.69
C SER A 56 9.09 10.64 -5.59
N GLN A 57 10.06 10.53 -6.49
CA GLN A 57 10.94 9.37 -6.74
C GLN A 57 11.78 8.91 -5.53
N SER A 58 11.50 9.37 -4.32
CA SER A 58 12.21 9.02 -3.09
C SER A 58 11.86 7.63 -2.53
N ILE A 59 10.97 6.87 -3.19
CA ILE A 59 10.67 5.49 -2.82
C ILE A 59 11.48 4.55 -3.72
N ASP A 60 12.64 4.13 -3.22
CA ASP A 60 13.52 3.19 -3.92
C ASP A 60 13.07 1.74 -3.64
N TYR A 61 12.11 1.25 -4.44
CA TYR A 61 11.71 -0.15 -4.43
C TYR A 61 11.54 -0.68 -5.87
N PRO A 62 12.23 -1.76 -6.26
CA PRO A 62 12.37 -2.15 -7.66
C PRO A 62 11.08 -2.67 -8.31
N LYS A 63 10.15 -3.24 -7.52
CA LYS A 63 8.90 -3.86 -8.01
C LYS A 63 7.66 -3.09 -7.57
N LEU A 64 7.73 -1.76 -7.63
CA LEU A 64 6.68 -0.87 -7.18
C LEU A 64 5.83 -0.38 -8.35
N ARG A 65 4.50 -0.50 -8.23
CA ARG A 65 3.51 0.01 -9.17
C ARG A 65 2.54 0.93 -8.44
N ILE A 66 2.16 2.04 -9.08
CA ILE A 66 1.12 2.94 -8.57
C ILE A 66 -0.08 2.80 -9.49
N VAL A 67 -1.26 2.53 -8.92
CA VAL A 67 -2.52 2.41 -9.65
C VAL A 67 -3.56 3.33 -9.04
N THR A 68 -4.46 3.84 -9.88
CA THR A 68 -5.59 4.65 -9.43
C THR A 68 -6.79 3.76 -9.14
N ASP A 69 -7.51 4.04 -8.06
CA ASP A 69 -8.75 3.36 -7.72
C ASP A 69 -9.78 3.52 -8.86
N ILE A 70 -10.26 2.38 -9.37
CA ILE A 70 -11.25 2.28 -10.44
C ILE A 70 -12.62 2.78 -9.96
N TYR A 71 -12.92 2.63 -8.67
CA TYR A 71 -14.17 3.04 -8.05
C TYR A 71 -13.93 4.00 -6.88
N PRO A 72 -13.45 5.23 -7.17
CA PRO A 72 -13.09 6.17 -6.12
C PRO A 72 -14.30 6.51 -5.24
N GLY A 73 -14.05 6.61 -3.93
CA GLY A 73 -15.08 6.94 -2.94
C GLY A 73 -15.92 5.76 -2.45
N LYS A 74 -15.59 4.52 -2.84
CA LYS A 74 -16.23 3.29 -2.31
C LYS A 74 -15.53 2.71 -1.08
N GLY A 75 -14.69 3.50 -0.43
CA GLY A 75 -13.94 3.08 0.76
C GLY A 75 -12.88 2.02 0.45
N SER A 76 -12.45 1.30 1.49
CA SER A 76 -11.34 0.34 1.37
C SER A 76 -11.58 -0.78 0.37
N LEU A 77 -12.84 -1.22 0.20
CA LEU A 77 -13.17 -2.28 -0.75
C LEU A 77 -12.94 -1.87 -2.22
N GLY A 78 -13.16 -0.59 -2.57
CA GLY A 78 -12.83 -0.08 -3.91
C GLY A 78 -11.33 -0.13 -4.18
N GLY A 79 -10.54 0.28 -3.18
CA GLY A 79 -9.09 0.20 -3.26
C GLY A 79 -8.58 -1.25 -3.34
N ILE A 80 -9.14 -2.17 -2.54
CA ILE A 80 -8.80 -3.60 -2.59
C ILE A 80 -9.13 -4.17 -3.97
N PHE A 81 -10.32 -3.89 -4.50
CA PHE A 81 -10.71 -4.33 -5.84
C PHE A 81 -9.71 -3.85 -6.90
N SER A 82 -9.34 -2.57 -6.88
CA SER A 82 -8.41 -1.99 -7.84
C SER A 82 -7.01 -2.57 -7.73
N GLY A 83 -6.54 -2.84 -6.50
CA GLY A 83 -5.26 -3.51 -6.27
C GLY A 83 -5.27 -4.97 -6.75
N LEU A 84 -6.34 -5.71 -6.49
CA LEU A 84 -6.51 -7.09 -6.97
C LEU A 84 -6.59 -7.15 -8.50
N ALA A 85 -7.31 -6.22 -9.13
CA ALA A 85 -7.43 -6.13 -10.59
C ALA A 85 -6.09 -5.82 -11.29
N ALA A 86 -5.15 -5.20 -10.59
CA ALA A 86 -3.81 -4.90 -11.09
C ALA A 86 -2.77 -5.96 -10.70
N SER A 87 -3.11 -6.91 -9.83
CA SER A 87 -2.21 -7.93 -9.33
C SER A 87 -2.20 -9.15 -10.24
N ASP A 88 -1.01 -9.68 -10.47
CA ASP A 88 -0.81 -10.92 -11.22
C ASP A 88 -0.75 -12.15 -10.29
N SER A 89 -0.79 -11.94 -8.97
CA SER A 89 -0.74 -13.00 -7.97
C SER A 89 -2.14 -13.44 -7.50
N SER A 90 -2.29 -14.75 -7.28
CA SER A 90 -3.47 -15.34 -6.65
C SER A 90 -3.63 -14.94 -5.18
N TYR A 91 -2.52 -14.61 -4.49
CA TYR A 91 -2.50 -14.23 -3.08
C TYR A 91 -2.04 -12.80 -2.92
N ASN A 92 -2.80 -12.02 -2.14
CA ASN A 92 -2.55 -10.60 -1.98
C ASN A 92 -2.66 -10.18 -0.52
N LEU A 93 -1.60 -9.55 -0.02
CA LEU A 93 -1.60 -8.94 1.30
C LEU A 93 -2.01 -7.47 1.18
N ALA A 94 -3.19 -7.12 1.67
CA ALA A 94 -3.66 -5.74 1.69
C ALA A 94 -3.31 -5.05 3.02
N VAL A 95 -2.66 -3.90 2.96
CA VAL A 95 -2.35 -3.04 4.11
C VAL A 95 -2.71 -1.58 3.80
N ALA A 96 -2.99 -0.79 4.83
CA ALA A 96 -3.23 0.64 4.72
C ALA A 96 -1.93 1.44 4.86
N CYS A 97 -1.81 2.55 4.13
CA CYS A 97 -0.63 3.41 4.14
C CYS A 97 -0.38 4.09 5.50
N ASP A 98 -1.39 4.12 6.39
CA ASP A 98 -1.32 4.73 7.71
C ASP A 98 -1.00 3.75 8.85
N MET A 99 -0.53 2.55 8.50
CA MET A 99 -0.01 1.56 9.44
C MET A 99 1.53 1.47 9.37
N PRO A 100 2.29 2.52 9.75
CA PRO A 100 3.76 2.57 9.57
C PRO A 100 4.55 1.57 10.44
N PHE A 101 3.88 0.87 11.37
CA PHE A 101 4.48 -0.08 12.31
C PHE A 101 3.99 -1.50 12.04
N LEU A 102 4.06 -1.94 10.78
CA LEU A 102 3.66 -3.28 10.39
C LEU A 102 4.40 -4.35 11.19
N ASN A 103 3.65 -5.28 11.77
CA ASN A 103 4.23 -6.44 12.44
C ASN A 103 4.57 -7.52 11.41
N GLN A 104 5.85 -7.61 11.03
CA GLN A 104 6.32 -8.56 10.02
C GLN A 104 6.04 -10.02 10.39
N ALA A 105 6.08 -10.38 11.68
CA ALA A 105 5.77 -11.74 12.13
C ALA A 105 4.30 -12.09 11.88
N LEU A 106 3.38 -11.15 12.13
CA LEU A 106 1.96 -11.31 11.81
C LEU A 106 1.74 -11.46 10.31
N LEU A 107 2.38 -10.61 9.48
CA LEU A 107 2.23 -10.69 8.03
C LEU A 107 2.72 -12.04 7.48
N ARG A 108 3.85 -12.55 7.99
CA ARG A 108 4.36 -13.89 7.64
C ARG A 108 3.37 -14.99 8.05
N TYR A 109 2.81 -14.90 9.25
CA TYR A 109 1.84 -15.86 9.73
C TYR A 109 0.58 -15.89 8.85
N MET A 110 0.04 -14.73 8.48
CA MET A 110 -1.11 -14.63 7.58
C MET A 110 -0.83 -15.31 6.23
N ILE A 111 0.34 -15.06 5.64
CA ILE A 111 0.75 -15.69 4.38
C ILE A 111 0.87 -17.22 4.52
N GLN A 112 1.35 -17.71 5.66
CA GLN A 112 1.52 -19.15 5.90
C GLN A 112 0.19 -19.92 6.01
N ILE A 113 -0.89 -19.26 6.43
CA ILE A 113 -2.22 -19.88 6.60
C ILE A 113 -3.18 -19.61 5.42
N SER A 114 -2.70 -18.92 4.37
CA SER A 114 -3.43 -18.64 3.13
C SER A 114 -3.28 -19.79 2.14
#